data_AF-A0A0G0A7G8-F1
#
_entry.id   AF-A0A0G0A7G8-F1
#
_cell.length_a   1.000
_cell.length_b   1.000
_cell.length_c   1.000
_cell.angle_alpha   90.00
_cell.angle_beta   90.00
_cell.angle_gamma   90.00
#
_symmetry.space_group_name_H-M   'P 1'
#
loop_
_entity.id
_entity.type
_entity.pdbx_description
1 polymer ?
#
loop_
_entity_poly.entity_id
_entity_poly.type
_entity_poly.pdbx_seq_one_letter_code
_entity_poly.pdbx_strand_id
1 'polypeptide(L)'
;MLRTLSSISLLIGLHAITVTAGKPPIVQGPITAGTKGHPFSAYAGNISSIGYVEEEYFLSGDAVRYNVVGNLTSDGHWTLSYNSTASYKTRMLVRRPSDHKRFNGDVLVEWINVSGGFDITSTDLPGVYEAGYIWASIDAQATGIEGGATNPQGLIQWDPVRYGTLNIPDDAISYDIVSQAASVLRSGNVTGGQIPEHVILVGASQSGSRVLGYTNGVQPLNGSYDAIIPAICAGASSDFSPVPAHPTPGQSGRTVFTKVRTDLKVPVFMMNSETESLHYAQNYLRQRNTHKFREWEVTGASHANLGDLIWLAPQREVDGMPGPLPDTTNISTVNWQPTLDAIYRHVSLWIRDPTYDPPTFPYMEVATNSSGVMDYVRDADGNTKGGIRLPELAVPVAGYNGINNGLSGNTYPFSDVKLNALYPTHQEYVAKVKAAAYASLHEKVILEYQVKNYTRAAEVANVPPQCTSS
;
A
#
# COMPACT_ATOMS: atom_id res chain seq x y z
N MET A 1 -19.51 49.78 49.41
CA MET A 1 -19.14 50.39 48.12
C MET A 1 -17.69 50.06 47.82
N LEU A 2 -17.48 49.39 46.68
CA LEU A 2 -16.26 49.11 45.91
C LEU A 2 -14.93 48.85 46.66
N ARG A 3 -14.48 47.59 46.62
CA ARG A 3 -13.05 47.24 46.59
C ARG A 3 -12.76 46.62 45.22
N THR A 4 -11.90 47.29 44.47
CA THR A 4 -11.36 46.88 43.17
C THR A 4 -10.35 45.75 43.33
N LEU A 5 -10.59 44.62 42.67
CA LEU A 5 -9.61 43.55 42.45
C LEU A 5 -9.03 43.72 41.05
N SER A 6 -7.73 44.01 40.96
CA SER A 6 -6.97 44.03 39.70
C SER A 6 -6.67 42.60 39.27
N SER A 7 -7.21 42.18 38.13
CA SER A 7 -6.84 40.94 37.44
C SER A 7 -5.61 41.21 36.56
N ILE A 8 -4.50 40.54 36.85
CA ILE A 8 -3.31 40.48 35.99
C ILE A 8 -3.60 39.45 34.91
N SER A 9 -3.87 39.90 33.69
CA SER A 9 -3.95 39.04 32.51
C SER A 9 -2.54 38.79 31.98
N LEU A 10 -2.02 37.58 32.18
CA LEU A 10 -0.79 37.10 31.56
C LEU A 10 -1.08 36.80 30.08
N LEU A 11 -0.73 37.73 29.17
CA LEU A 11 -0.72 37.44 27.74
C LEU A 11 0.41 36.44 27.44
N ILE A 12 0.06 35.18 27.26
CA ILE A 12 0.93 34.22 26.58
C ILE A 12 0.86 34.56 25.10
N GLY A 13 1.87 35.27 24.60
CA GLY A 13 2.02 35.50 23.17
C GLY A 13 2.31 34.17 22.47
N LEU A 14 1.28 33.55 21.89
CA LEU A 14 1.47 32.58 20.81
C LEU A 14 2.19 33.31 19.68
N HIS A 15 3.50 33.12 19.57
CA HIS A 15 4.20 33.38 18.33
C HIS A 15 3.71 32.33 17.35
N ALA A 16 2.73 32.72 16.53
CA ALA A 16 2.46 32.00 15.30
C ALA A 16 3.73 32.09 14.45
N ILE A 17 4.55 31.04 14.48
CA ILE A 17 5.61 30.87 13.50
C ILE A 17 4.87 30.62 12.19
N THR A 18 4.74 31.67 11.38
CA THR A 18 4.36 31.55 9.98
C THR A 18 5.41 30.69 9.29
N VAL A 19 5.03 29.46 8.96
CA VAL A 19 5.80 28.60 8.08
C VAL A 19 5.83 29.26 6.71
N THR A 20 6.96 29.83 6.32
CA THR A 20 7.21 30.08 4.89
C THR A 20 7.19 28.71 4.22
N ALA A 21 6.20 28.45 3.37
CA ALA A 21 6.21 27.29 2.49
C ALA A 21 7.60 27.21 1.84
N GLY A 22 8.28 26.08 2.01
CA GLY A 22 9.57 25.85 1.37
C GLY A 22 9.47 26.11 -0.12
N LYS A 23 10.58 26.51 -0.75
CA LYS A 23 10.63 26.66 -2.20
C LYS A 23 10.15 25.35 -2.84
N PRO A 24 9.24 25.39 -3.84
CA PRO A 24 8.79 24.17 -4.51
C PRO A 24 9.98 23.38 -5.06
N PRO A 25 9.90 22.03 -5.09
CA PRO A 25 10.93 21.21 -5.71
C PRO A 25 11.17 21.63 -7.15
N ILE A 26 12.43 21.61 -7.55
CA ILE A 26 12.83 21.70 -8.95
C ILE A 26 12.54 20.35 -9.59
N VAL A 27 11.79 20.38 -10.69
CA VAL A 27 11.46 19.21 -11.52
C VAL A 27 12.40 19.19 -12.72
N GLN A 28 13.06 18.06 -12.95
CA GLN A 28 13.86 17.78 -14.13
C GLN A 28 13.27 16.58 -14.86
N GLY A 29 12.93 16.72 -16.15
CA GLY A 29 12.50 15.59 -16.98
C GLY A 29 11.61 16.01 -18.15
N PRO A 30 11.09 15.03 -18.92
CA PRO A 30 11.27 13.59 -18.71
C PRO A 30 12.74 13.14 -18.84
N ILE A 31 13.16 12.20 -17.99
CA ILE A 31 14.52 11.65 -18.00
C ILE A 31 14.59 10.54 -19.06
N THR A 32 15.54 10.67 -19.99
CA THR A 32 15.75 9.69 -21.07
C THR A 32 17.18 9.14 -21.10
N ALA A 33 18.12 9.81 -20.45
CA ALA A 33 19.51 9.36 -20.35
C ALA A 33 19.63 8.06 -19.51
N GLY A 34 20.66 7.27 -19.77
CA GLY A 34 20.92 6.01 -19.07
C GLY A 34 21.51 4.95 -19.99
N THR A 35 21.84 3.80 -19.42
CA THR A 35 22.44 2.66 -20.11
C THR A 35 21.46 1.50 -20.32
N LYS A 36 20.35 1.49 -19.59
CA LYS A 36 19.34 0.39 -19.63
C LYS A 36 18.22 0.60 -20.65
N GLY A 37 18.03 1.84 -21.11
CA GLY A 37 17.01 2.20 -22.11
C GLY A 37 15.57 2.34 -21.58
N HIS A 38 15.34 2.07 -20.29
CA HIS A 38 14.08 2.25 -19.57
C HIS A 38 14.38 2.67 -18.11
N PRO A 39 13.43 3.30 -17.39
CA PRO A 39 13.57 3.50 -15.96
C PRO A 39 13.44 2.18 -15.20
N PHE A 40 14.12 2.03 -14.05
CA PHE A 40 13.89 0.91 -13.14
C PHE A 40 12.44 0.89 -12.67
N SER A 41 11.84 -0.30 -12.52
CA SER A 41 10.41 -0.47 -12.23
C SER A 41 9.48 0.14 -13.28
N ALA A 42 9.92 0.18 -14.54
CA ALA A 42 9.05 0.50 -15.68
C ALA A 42 7.82 -0.42 -15.75
N TYR A 43 6.76 0.03 -16.42
CA TYR A 43 5.61 -0.81 -16.70
C TYR A 43 6.05 -2.06 -17.49
N ALA A 44 5.78 -3.24 -16.94
CA ALA A 44 6.13 -4.49 -17.59
C ALA A 44 5.21 -4.74 -18.80
N GLY A 45 5.73 -4.45 -20.00
CA GLY A 45 5.00 -4.60 -21.26
C GLY A 45 4.94 -3.27 -22.03
N ASN A 46 3.93 -3.12 -22.90
CA ASN A 46 3.75 -1.91 -23.67
C ASN A 46 2.64 -1.02 -23.09
N ILE A 47 3.01 -0.02 -22.30
CA ILE A 47 2.06 0.89 -21.67
C ILE A 47 1.22 1.71 -22.68
N SER A 48 1.75 1.95 -23.89
CA SER A 48 1.00 2.66 -24.93
C SER A 48 -0.17 1.83 -25.47
N SER A 49 -0.09 0.50 -25.37
CA SER A 49 -1.16 -0.41 -25.83
C SER A 49 -2.45 -0.29 -25.00
N ILE A 50 -2.34 0.17 -23.75
CA ILE A 50 -3.48 0.47 -22.86
C ILE A 50 -3.84 1.98 -22.88
N GLY A 51 -3.22 2.74 -23.78
CA GLY A 51 -3.44 4.17 -23.99
C GLY A 51 -2.85 5.06 -22.89
N TYR A 52 -1.79 4.61 -22.24
CA TYR A 52 -1.05 5.36 -21.23
C TYR A 52 0.36 5.73 -21.72
N VAL A 53 0.97 6.70 -21.06
CA VAL A 53 2.39 7.03 -21.21
C VAL A 53 3.07 6.93 -19.85
N GLU A 54 4.34 6.53 -19.84
CA GLU A 54 5.21 6.49 -18.67
C GLU A 54 6.36 7.48 -18.85
N GLU A 55 6.55 8.36 -17.87
CA GLU A 55 7.57 9.38 -17.87
C GLU A 55 8.26 9.43 -16.49
N GLU A 56 9.59 9.45 -16.49
CA GLU A 56 10.38 9.58 -15.27
C GLU A 56 10.84 11.03 -15.08
N TYR A 57 10.80 11.51 -13.84
CA TYR A 57 11.23 12.85 -13.46
C TYR A 57 12.17 12.77 -12.24
N PHE A 58 13.14 13.68 -12.18
CA PHE A 58 13.90 13.92 -10.95
C PHE A 58 13.35 15.15 -10.22
N LEU A 59 13.21 15.00 -8.90
CA LEU A 59 12.81 16.08 -8.00
C LEU A 59 14.00 16.45 -7.12
N SER A 60 14.27 17.74 -6.98
CA SER A 60 15.31 18.22 -6.05
C SER A 60 14.86 19.44 -5.27
N GLY A 61 15.24 19.51 -4.02
CA GLY A 61 14.86 20.59 -3.11
C GLY A 61 15.44 20.36 -1.73
N ASP A 62 14.94 21.10 -0.74
CA ASP A 62 15.25 20.88 0.66
C ASP A 62 14.02 20.27 1.34
N ALA A 63 14.22 19.16 2.05
CA ALA A 63 13.15 18.46 2.77
C ALA A 63 13.39 18.53 4.28
N VAL A 64 12.29 18.62 5.03
CA VAL A 64 12.30 18.81 6.48
C VAL A 64 12.36 17.48 7.23
N ARG A 65 13.17 17.45 8.30
CA ARG A 65 13.11 16.45 9.37
C ARG A 65 12.16 16.91 10.46
N TYR A 66 11.45 15.96 11.06
CA TYR A 66 10.53 16.22 12.16
C TYR A 66 11.08 15.70 13.49
N ASN A 67 10.90 16.48 14.56
CA ASN A 67 11.04 16.01 15.93
C ASN A 67 9.70 15.48 16.44
N VAL A 68 9.75 14.41 17.22
CA VAL A 68 8.61 13.98 18.04
C VAL A 68 8.50 14.88 19.26
N VAL A 69 7.33 15.48 19.47
CA VAL A 69 7.02 16.21 20.70
C VAL A 69 6.25 15.28 21.64
N GLY A 70 6.87 14.93 22.77
CA GLY A 70 6.30 13.96 23.71
C GLY A 70 6.52 12.51 23.25
N ASN A 71 5.49 11.68 23.34
CA ASN A 71 5.55 10.25 23.01
C ASN A 71 4.72 9.93 21.76
N LEU A 72 5.20 8.97 20.96
CA LEU A 72 4.40 8.34 19.93
C LEU A 72 3.48 7.30 20.59
N THR A 73 2.24 7.69 20.84
CA THR A 73 1.20 6.88 21.51
C THR A 73 0.47 5.96 20.55
N SER A 74 -0.15 4.90 21.06
CA SER A 74 -0.86 3.90 20.23
C SER A 74 -2.20 4.37 19.66
N ASP A 75 -2.68 5.56 20.05
CA ASP A 75 -3.90 6.19 19.52
C ASP A 75 -3.64 7.02 18.24
N GLY A 76 -2.38 7.13 17.82
CA GLY A 76 -1.98 7.86 16.61
C GLY A 76 -2.00 9.39 16.75
N HIS A 77 -2.38 9.94 17.90
CA HIS A 77 -2.48 11.40 18.12
C HIS A 77 -1.10 12.00 18.40
N TRP A 78 -0.27 12.03 17.36
CA TRP A 78 1.10 12.47 17.45
C TRP A 78 1.24 13.96 17.18
N THR A 79 2.20 14.56 17.86
CA THR A 79 2.61 15.95 17.63
C THR A 79 4.05 15.96 17.17
N LEU A 80 4.29 16.64 16.06
CA LEU A 80 5.62 16.85 15.51
C LEU A 80 5.95 18.33 15.47
N SER A 81 7.25 18.65 15.55
CA SER A 81 7.77 19.98 15.26
C SER A 81 8.86 19.90 14.20
N TYR A 82 9.00 20.97 13.42
CA TYR A 82 10.10 21.06 12.46
C TYR A 82 11.45 21.03 13.18
N ASN A 83 12.41 20.25 12.66
CA ASN A 83 13.77 20.17 13.19
C ASN A 83 14.75 20.94 12.29
N SER A 84 15.16 20.30 11.20
CA SER A 84 16.21 20.76 10.28
C SER A 84 15.81 20.39 8.86
N THR A 85 16.49 20.95 7.88
CA THR A 85 16.33 20.56 6.47
C THR A 85 17.55 19.81 5.97
N ALA A 86 17.39 19.07 4.88
CA ALA A 86 18.51 18.67 4.04
C ALA A 86 18.12 18.62 2.57
N SER A 87 19.09 18.92 1.73
CA SER A 87 18.91 18.85 0.28
C SER A 87 18.80 17.40 -0.17
N TYR A 88 17.89 17.15 -1.10
CA TYR A 88 17.70 15.85 -1.73
C TYR A 88 17.63 16.00 -3.25
N LYS A 89 17.95 14.91 -3.93
CA LYS A 89 17.58 14.69 -5.33
C LYS A 89 17.05 13.26 -5.46
N THR A 90 15.81 13.11 -5.90
CA THR A 90 15.15 11.82 -5.98
C THR A 90 14.42 11.64 -7.31
N ARG A 91 13.74 10.51 -7.50
CA ARG A 91 13.01 10.12 -8.69
C ARG A 91 11.50 10.01 -8.41
N MET A 92 10.71 10.39 -9.40
CA MET A 92 9.28 10.09 -9.52
C MET A 92 9.01 9.44 -10.88
N LEU A 93 8.28 8.34 -10.90
CA LEU A 93 7.79 7.72 -12.15
C LEU A 93 6.29 7.99 -12.28
N VAL A 94 5.85 8.54 -13.41
CA VAL A 94 4.44 8.91 -13.63
C VAL A 94 3.89 8.14 -14.82
N ARG A 95 2.77 7.44 -14.59
CA ARG A 95 1.95 6.78 -15.60
C ARG A 95 0.62 7.51 -15.72
N ARG A 96 0.36 8.10 -16.88
CA ARG A 96 -0.85 8.90 -17.12
C ARG A 96 -1.54 8.51 -18.43
N PRO A 97 -2.86 8.75 -18.57
CA PRO A 97 -3.53 8.60 -19.85
C PRO A 97 -2.88 9.47 -20.93
N SER A 98 -2.68 8.89 -22.11
CA SER A 98 -2.18 9.62 -23.29
C SER A 98 -3.21 10.63 -23.82
N ASP A 99 -4.50 10.28 -23.79
CA ASP A 99 -5.62 11.20 -24.01
C ASP A 99 -6.07 11.79 -22.66
N HIS A 100 -5.89 13.09 -22.51
CA HIS A 100 -6.26 13.83 -21.30
C HIS A 100 -7.75 13.68 -20.95
N LYS A 101 -8.63 13.43 -21.91
CA LYS A 101 -10.07 13.22 -21.65
C LYS A 101 -10.37 11.94 -20.88
N ARG A 102 -9.42 10.99 -20.84
CA ARG A 102 -9.55 9.78 -20.03
C ARG A 102 -9.16 9.99 -18.57
N PHE A 103 -8.48 11.09 -18.23
CA PHE A 103 -8.09 11.35 -16.85
C PHE A 103 -9.33 11.56 -15.97
N ASN A 104 -9.43 10.81 -14.88
CA ASN A 104 -10.60 10.87 -13.98
C ASN A 104 -10.49 11.93 -12.87
N GLY A 105 -9.42 12.72 -12.87
CA GLY A 105 -9.17 13.76 -11.87
C GLY A 105 -8.36 13.29 -10.65
N ASP A 106 -8.14 11.99 -10.47
CA ASP A 106 -7.48 11.45 -9.28
C ASP A 106 -6.07 10.93 -9.61
N VAL A 107 -5.10 11.31 -8.78
CA VAL A 107 -3.75 10.76 -8.79
C VAL A 107 -3.56 9.81 -7.62
N LEU A 108 -3.12 8.58 -7.89
CA LEU A 108 -2.61 7.65 -6.89
C LEU A 108 -1.10 7.86 -6.75
N VAL A 109 -0.63 8.10 -5.52
CA VAL A 109 0.79 8.31 -5.20
C VAL A 109 1.29 7.14 -4.38
N GLU A 110 2.06 6.26 -4.99
CA GLU A 110 2.74 5.17 -4.29
C GLU A 110 4.00 5.71 -3.60
N TRP A 111 4.02 5.64 -2.26
CA TRP A 111 5.28 5.61 -1.54
C TRP A 111 5.93 4.26 -1.84
N ILE A 112 7.04 4.28 -2.57
CA ILE A 112 7.72 3.07 -3.02
C ILE A 112 8.21 2.24 -1.82
N ASN A 113 7.96 0.93 -1.87
CA ASN A 113 8.53 0.02 -0.90
C ASN A 113 9.97 -0.32 -1.27
N VAL A 114 10.89 -0.16 -0.31
CA VAL A 114 12.33 -0.42 -0.48
C VAL A 114 12.85 -1.54 0.41
N SER A 115 11.97 -2.43 0.91
CA SER A 115 12.35 -3.52 1.82
C SER A 115 13.35 -4.50 1.21
N GLY A 116 13.36 -4.61 -0.12
CA GLY A 116 14.35 -5.40 -0.85
C GLY A 116 15.71 -4.71 -0.99
N GLY A 117 15.90 -3.46 -0.57
CA GLY A 117 17.09 -2.67 -0.90
C GLY A 117 17.06 -2.10 -2.32
N PHE A 118 15.89 -2.05 -2.94
CA PHE A 118 15.57 -1.50 -4.25
C PHE A 118 14.05 -1.31 -4.32
N ASP A 119 13.57 -0.68 -5.38
CA ASP A 119 12.16 -0.33 -5.50
C ASP A 119 11.27 -1.55 -5.78
N ILE A 120 10.16 -1.63 -5.05
CA ILE A 120 9.13 -2.64 -5.23
C ILE A 120 7.79 -1.89 -5.36
N THR A 121 7.20 -1.96 -6.54
CA THR A 121 5.90 -1.33 -6.85
C THR A 121 4.81 -2.39 -7.01
N SER A 122 3.71 -2.26 -6.27
CA SER A 122 2.61 -3.26 -6.29
C SER A 122 1.20 -2.64 -6.26
N THR A 123 1.10 -1.32 -6.45
CA THR A 123 -0.17 -0.58 -6.33
C THR A 123 -0.74 -0.12 -7.69
N ASP A 124 -0.05 -0.43 -8.78
CA ASP A 124 -0.35 -0.08 -10.17
C ASP A 124 -1.27 -1.09 -10.86
N LEU A 125 -2.33 -1.50 -10.18
CA LEU A 125 -3.20 -2.61 -10.57
C LEU A 125 -4.07 -2.29 -11.82
N PRO A 126 -4.63 -3.28 -12.52
CA PRO A 126 -5.38 -3.05 -13.78
C PRO A 126 -6.49 -2.00 -13.68
N GLY A 127 -7.23 -1.96 -12.57
CA GLY A 127 -8.29 -0.98 -12.33
C GLY A 127 -7.77 0.46 -12.20
N VAL A 128 -6.48 0.66 -11.92
CA VAL A 128 -5.84 1.97 -11.99
C VAL A 128 -5.95 2.53 -13.41
N TYR A 129 -5.60 1.71 -14.40
CA TYR A 129 -5.60 2.09 -15.82
C TYR A 129 -7.01 2.12 -16.43
N GLU A 130 -7.88 1.19 -16.03
CA GLU A 130 -9.25 1.11 -16.55
C GLU A 130 -10.09 2.34 -16.22
N ALA A 131 -9.88 2.96 -15.05
CA ALA A 131 -10.60 4.19 -14.68
C ALA A 131 -9.92 5.48 -15.07
N GLY A 132 -8.73 5.45 -15.67
CA GLY A 132 -8.09 6.69 -16.07
C GLY A 132 -7.43 7.45 -14.91
N TYR A 133 -7.00 6.78 -13.84
CA TYR A 133 -6.16 7.46 -12.85
C TYR A 133 -4.81 7.83 -13.46
N ILE A 134 -4.17 8.85 -12.90
CA ILE A 134 -2.72 8.96 -12.98
C ILE A 134 -2.15 8.17 -11.80
N TRP A 135 -1.15 7.35 -12.06
CA TRP A 135 -0.36 6.69 -11.02
C TRP A 135 1.03 7.30 -11.01
N ALA A 136 1.51 7.66 -9.84
CA ALA A 136 2.85 8.20 -9.65
C ALA A 136 3.53 7.47 -8.49
N SER A 137 4.75 7.00 -8.68
CA SER A 137 5.56 6.46 -7.58
C SER A 137 6.64 7.47 -7.19
N ILE A 138 6.94 7.56 -5.88
CA ILE A 138 7.95 8.46 -5.34
C ILE A 138 8.99 7.66 -4.54
N ASP A 139 10.26 7.84 -4.93
CA ASP A 139 11.40 7.38 -4.16
C ASP A 139 11.65 8.37 -3.02
N ALA A 140 11.22 8.00 -1.81
CA ALA A 140 11.33 8.88 -0.66
C ALA A 140 12.47 8.49 0.29
N GLN A 141 13.14 7.37 0.05
CA GLN A 141 14.06 6.74 1.00
C GLN A 141 15.43 6.51 0.39
N ALA A 142 16.48 6.71 1.19
CA ALA A 142 17.87 6.51 0.79
C ALA A 142 18.13 5.07 0.33
N THR A 143 17.46 4.10 0.98
CA THR A 143 17.60 2.67 0.68
C THR A 143 17.19 2.31 -0.75
N GLY A 144 16.20 2.98 -1.37
CA GLY A 144 15.85 2.75 -2.79
C GLY A 144 16.90 3.30 -3.75
N ILE A 145 17.51 4.43 -3.38
CA ILE A 145 18.54 5.11 -4.20
C ILE A 145 19.87 4.37 -4.18
N GLU A 146 20.34 4.00 -2.98
CA GLU A 146 21.71 3.51 -2.75
C GLU A 146 21.78 2.00 -2.46
N GLY A 147 20.65 1.39 -2.13
CA GLY A 147 20.56 0.02 -1.63
C GLY A 147 20.87 -0.13 -0.14
N GLY A 148 20.85 -1.38 0.33
CA GLY A 148 21.21 -1.71 1.71
C GLY A 148 22.72 -1.65 1.93
N ALA A 149 23.16 -1.32 3.16
CA ALA A 149 24.59 -1.12 3.47
C ALA A 149 25.50 -2.31 3.08
N THR A 150 24.99 -3.55 3.18
CA THR A 150 25.74 -4.78 2.82
C THR A 150 25.32 -5.36 1.47
N ASN A 151 24.29 -4.78 0.83
CA ASN A 151 23.79 -5.21 -0.47
C ASN A 151 23.33 -3.98 -1.27
N PRO A 152 24.27 -3.18 -1.81
CA PRO A 152 23.97 -1.96 -2.52
C PRO A 152 23.43 -2.28 -3.91
N GLN A 153 22.10 -2.45 -4.00
CA GLN A 153 21.39 -2.83 -5.23
C GLN A 153 20.30 -1.81 -5.62
N GLY A 154 20.41 -0.60 -5.10
CA GLY A 154 19.48 0.49 -5.41
C GLY A 154 19.69 1.04 -6.82
N LEU A 155 18.96 2.11 -7.12
CA LEU A 155 18.97 2.76 -8.44
C LEU A 155 20.37 3.11 -8.94
N ILE A 156 21.22 3.66 -8.06
CA ILE A 156 22.60 4.05 -8.44
C ILE A 156 23.39 2.84 -8.95
N GLN A 157 23.25 1.67 -8.33
CA GLN A 157 23.99 0.48 -8.76
C GLN A 157 23.39 -0.16 -10.02
N TRP A 158 22.08 0.00 -10.22
CA TRP A 158 21.42 -0.52 -11.42
C TRP A 158 21.79 0.25 -12.70
N ASP A 159 21.74 1.58 -12.67
CA ASP A 159 22.18 2.45 -13.78
C ASP A 159 22.88 3.71 -13.27
N PRO A 160 24.20 3.66 -13.02
CA PRO A 160 24.96 4.79 -12.50
C PRO A 160 24.92 6.03 -13.39
N VAL A 161 24.76 5.86 -14.70
CA VAL A 161 24.70 6.98 -15.67
C VAL A 161 23.38 7.73 -15.52
N ARG A 162 22.28 6.99 -15.32
CA ARG A 162 20.95 7.58 -15.12
C ARG A 162 20.79 8.16 -13.72
N TYR A 163 21.18 7.41 -12.70
CA TYR A 163 20.81 7.67 -11.31
C TYR A 163 21.93 8.17 -10.41
N GLY A 164 23.18 8.24 -10.87
CA GLY A 164 24.34 8.63 -10.06
C GLY A 164 24.32 10.05 -9.47
N THR A 165 23.32 10.87 -9.82
CA THR A 165 23.12 12.20 -9.21
C THR A 165 22.03 12.21 -8.12
N LEU A 166 21.29 11.11 -7.97
CA LEU A 166 20.29 10.98 -6.91
C LEU A 166 20.99 10.90 -5.55
N ASN A 167 20.37 11.47 -4.53
CA ASN A 167 20.88 11.53 -3.17
C ASN A 167 19.74 11.83 -2.19
N ILE A 168 19.54 10.96 -1.21
CA ILE A 168 18.70 11.20 -0.05
C ILE A 168 19.59 10.95 1.16
N PRO A 169 19.98 11.98 1.93
CA PRO A 169 20.98 11.83 3.00
C PRO A 169 20.51 10.97 4.18
N ASP A 170 19.19 10.89 4.41
CA ASP A 170 18.59 9.96 5.37
C ASP A 170 17.09 9.80 5.17
N ASP A 171 16.51 8.75 5.76
CA ASP A 171 15.08 8.48 5.67
C ASP A 171 14.20 9.40 6.54
N ALA A 172 14.73 10.26 7.41
CA ALA A 172 13.88 11.15 8.23
C ALA A 172 13.26 12.30 7.41
N ILE A 173 13.90 12.68 6.31
CA ILE A 173 13.34 13.66 5.36
C ILE A 173 12.29 13.06 4.40
N SER A 174 12.14 11.73 4.39
CA SER A 174 11.23 11.02 3.47
C SER A 174 9.78 11.51 3.55
N TYR A 175 9.30 11.81 4.76
CA TYR A 175 7.95 12.31 4.97
C TYR A 175 7.69 13.66 4.30
N ASP A 176 8.68 14.55 4.28
CA ASP A 176 8.53 15.84 3.60
C ASP A 176 8.77 15.72 2.09
N ILE A 177 9.65 14.82 1.63
CA ILE A 177 9.76 14.48 0.19
C ILE A 177 8.40 14.03 -0.36
N VAL A 178 7.69 13.16 0.36
CA VAL A 178 6.36 12.68 -0.01
C VAL A 178 5.34 13.83 0.02
N SER A 179 5.40 14.69 1.03
CA SER A 179 4.57 15.91 1.08
C SER A 179 4.79 16.82 -0.14
N GLN A 180 6.04 16.97 -0.56
CA GLN A 180 6.44 17.79 -1.70
C GLN A 180 6.04 17.15 -3.04
N ALA A 181 6.04 15.82 -3.14
CA ALA A 181 5.56 15.09 -4.32
C ALA A 181 4.08 15.42 -4.64
N ALA A 182 3.22 15.52 -3.62
CA ALA A 182 1.84 15.95 -3.82
C ALA A 182 1.74 17.36 -4.42
N SER A 183 2.56 18.30 -3.95
CA SER A 183 2.62 19.67 -4.51
C SER A 183 3.07 19.69 -5.97
N VAL A 184 4.09 18.89 -6.31
CA VAL A 184 4.56 18.74 -7.69
C VAL A 184 3.46 18.19 -8.59
N LEU A 185 2.74 17.16 -8.16
CA LEU A 185 1.64 16.58 -8.93
C LEU A 185 0.49 17.59 -9.13
N ARG A 186 0.13 18.35 -8.09
CA ARG A 186 -0.89 19.40 -8.16
C ARG A 186 -0.53 20.55 -9.11
N SER A 187 0.77 20.77 -9.37
CA SER A 187 1.21 21.83 -10.29
C SER A 187 0.94 21.52 -11.76
N GLY A 188 0.70 20.26 -12.12
CA GLY A 188 0.56 19.84 -13.52
C GLY A 188 1.88 19.53 -14.23
N ASN A 189 3.04 19.86 -13.63
CA ASN A 189 4.35 19.80 -14.29
C ASN A 189 4.77 18.40 -14.73
N VAL A 190 4.32 17.37 -14.02
CA VAL A 190 4.68 15.95 -14.28
C VAL A 190 3.51 15.10 -14.76
N THR A 191 2.32 15.70 -14.90
CA THR A 191 1.06 15.03 -15.27
C THR A 191 0.63 15.37 -16.70
N GLY A 192 1.55 15.89 -17.53
CA GLY A 192 1.22 16.38 -18.88
C GLY A 192 0.37 17.65 -18.88
N GLY A 193 0.46 18.47 -17.83
CA GLY A 193 -0.33 19.69 -17.66
C GLY A 193 -1.74 19.45 -17.13
N GLN A 194 -2.11 18.22 -16.80
CA GLN A 194 -3.39 17.91 -16.14
C GLN A 194 -3.33 18.30 -14.66
N ILE A 195 -4.27 19.13 -14.20
CA ILE A 195 -4.36 19.49 -12.78
C ILE A 195 -5.23 18.45 -12.07
N PRO A 196 -4.68 17.68 -11.12
CA PRO A 196 -5.45 16.73 -10.33
C PRO A 196 -6.50 17.44 -9.46
N GLU A 197 -7.70 16.86 -9.40
CA GLU A 197 -8.73 17.22 -8.42
C GLU A 197 -8.35 16.64 -7.05
N HIS A 198 -7.88 15.39 -7.02
CA HIS A 198 -7.45 14.72 -5.80
C HIS A 198 -6.10 14.03 -5.94
N VAL A 199 -5.35 13.99 -4.85
CA VAL A 199 -4.10 13.24 -4.71
C VAL A 199 -4.21 12.30 -3.52
N ILE A 200 -4.04 11.01 -3.77
CA ILE A 200 -4.30 9.92 -2.82
C ILE A 200 -2.98 9.22 -2.50
N LEU A 201 -2.58 9.15 -1.24
CA LEU A 201 -1.35 8.47 -0.82
C LEU A 201 -1.63 6.98 -0.59
N VAL A 202 -0.81 6.10 -1.15
CA VAL A 202 -0.84 4.66 -0.90
C VAL A 202 0.56 4.14 -0.62
N GLY A 203 0.65 3.14 0.24
CA GLY A 203 1.88 2.39 0.48
C GLY A 203 1.53 1.01 1.02
N ALA A 204 2.34 0.02 0.68
CA ALA A 204 2.12 -1.36 1.07
C ALA A 204 3.34 -1.89 1.84
N SER A 205 3.10 -2.67 2.89
CA SER A 205 4.14 -3.32 3.70
C SER A 205 5.01 -2.27 4.39
N GLN A 206 6.32 -2.26 4.19
CA GLN A 206 7.23 -1.26 4.77
C GLN A 206 6.86 0.19 4.37
N SER A 207 6.44 0.45 3.13
CA SER A 207 5.94 1.80 2.80
C SER A 207 4.55 2.04 3.37
N GLY A 208 3.74 1.00 3.57
CA GLY A 208 2.49 1.09 4.34
C GLY A 208 2.70 1.53 5.79
N SER A 209 3.78 1.06 6.43
CA SER A 209 4.23 1.51 7.75
C SER A 209 4.64 2.99 7.77
N ARG A 210 5.32 3.46 6.71
CA ARG A 210 5.64 4.89 6.53
C ARG A 210 4.37 5.71 6.28
N VAL A 211 3.44 5.21 5.46
CA VAL A 211 2.16 5.87 5.18
C VAL A 211 1.29 5.97 6.43
N LEU A 212 1.28 4.96 7.31
CA LEU A 212 0.63 5.05 8.63
C LEU A 212 1.28 6.14 9.50
N GLY A 213 2.62 6.23 9.49
CA GLY A 213 3.34 7.28 10.20
C GLY A 213 3.01 8.68 9.67
N TYR A 214 2.99 8.83 8.35
CA TYR A 214 2.59 10.06 7.66
C TYR A 214 1.17 10.47 8.05
N THR A 215 0.24 9.52 8.01
CA THR A 215 -1.17 9.69 8.36
C THR A 215 -1.35 10.28 9.76
N ASN A 216 -0.59 9.76 10.73
CA ASN A 216 -0.72 10.15 12.13
C ASN A 216 0.05 11.43 12.50
N GLY A 217 1.25 11.61 11.93
CA GLY A 217 2.15 12.69 12.32
C GLY A 217 2.19 13.89 11.38
N VAL A 218 2.17 13.68 10.07
CA VAL A 218 2.54 14.70 9.07
C VAL A 218 1.33 15.26 8.31
N GLN A 219 0.38 14.40 7.94
CA GLN A 219 -0.88 14.82 7.32
C GLN A 219 -1.61 15.93 8.12
N PRO A 220 -1.67 15.91 9.47
CA PRO A 220 -2.27 16.99 10.24
C PRO A 220 -1.54 18.34 10.16
N LEU A 221 -0.26 18.35 9.77
CA LEU A 221 0.56 19.57 9.66
C LEU A 221 0.35 20.27 8.32
N ASN A 222 0.26 19.50 7.22
CA ASN A 222 0.30 20.05 5.87
C ASN A 222 -0.95 19.78 5.03
N GLY A 223 -1.72 18.73 5.33
CA GLY A 223 -2.89 18.34 4.56
C GLY A 223 -2.59 17.99 3.09
N SER A 224 -1.40 17.47 2.75
CA SER A 224 -0.99 17.32 1.34
C SER A 224 -1.87 16.37 0.51
N TYR A 225 -2.47 15.37 1.14
CA TYR A 225 -3.26 14.32 0.48
C TYR A 225 -4.74 14.39 0.83
N ASP A 226 -5.60 14.03 -0.13
CA ASP A 226 -7.06 14.07 0.01
C ASP A 226 -7.64 12.76 0.57
N ALA A 227 -6.89 11.66 0.48
CA ALA A 227 -7.11 10.42 1.19
C ALA A 227 -5.82 9.61 1.32
N ILE A 228 -5.82 8.63 2.23
CA ILE A 228 -4.64 7.83 2.53
C ILE A 228 -4.99 6.35 2.66
N ILE A 229 -4.14 5.48 2.09
CA ILE A 229 -4.30 4.03 2.05
C ILE A 229 -3.04 3.36 2.60
N PRO A 230 -2.94 3.13 3.92
CA PRO A 230 -1.94 2.24 4.50
C PRO A 230 -2.37 0.79 4.25
N ALA A 231 -1.67 0.08 3.37
CA ALA A 231 -1.96 -1.32 3.06
C ALA A 231 -0.94 -2.25 3.71
N ILE A 232 -1.42 -3.39 4.20
CA ILE A 232 -0.66 -4.52 4.74
C ILE A 232 0.51 -4.10 5.66
N CYS A 233 0.26 -3.17 6.60
CA CYS A 233 1.29 -2.58 7.46
C CYS A 233 1.30 -3.06 8.93
N ALA A 234 0.44 -3.99 9.32
CA ALA A 234 0.41 -4.62 10.65
C ALA A 234 0.28 -3.67 11.87
N GLY A 235 -0.14 -2.42 11.65
CA GLY A 235 -0.16 -1.38 12.69
C GLY A 235 1.23 -0.91 13.08
N ALA A 236 2.27 -1.44 12.42
CA ALA A 236 3.68 -1.23 12.71
C ALA A 236 4.16 0.03 12.01
N SER A 237 3.80 1.21 12.52
CA SER A 237 4.24 2.48 11.93
C SER A 237 5.75 2.66 12.05
N SER A 238 6.38 3.20 11.01
CA SER A 238 7.73 3.74 11.11
C SER A 238 7.71 5.02 11.94
N ASP A 239 8.77 5.28 12.71
CA ASP A 239 8.94 6.55 13.41
C ASP A 239 9.52 7.64 12.48
N PHE A 240 9.86 8.80 13.06
CA PHE A 240 10.42 9.96 12.38
C PHE A 240 11.94 10.09 12.58
N SER A 241 12.56 9.10 13.22
CA SER A 241 13.99 9.11 13.51
C SER A 241 14.80 8.88 12.23
N PRO A 242 15.96 9.54 12.07
CA PRO A 242 16.89 9.23 10.98
C PRO A 242 17.68 7.94 11.25
N VAL A 243 17.41 7.21 12.34
CA VAL A 243 18.17 6.00 12.70
C VAL A 243 17.30 4.74 12.65
N PRO A 244 17.71 3.73 11.85
CA PRO A 244 18.75 3.79 10.83
C PRO A 244 18.17 4.28 9.50
N ALA A 245 18.75 5.35 8.96
CA ALA A 245 18.53 5.78 7.57
C ALA A 245 18.94 4.71 6.56
N HIS A 246 19.96 3.94 6.92
CA HIS A 246 20.47 2.77 6.21
C HIS A 246 20.47 1.59 7.19
N PRO A 247 19.34 0.89 7.38
CA PRO A 247 19.34 -0.30 8.23
C PRO A 247 20.39 -1.28 7.71
N THR A 248 21.43 -1.52 8.52
CA THR A 248 22.30 -2.69 8.33
C THR A 248 21.46 -3.93 8.62
N PRO A 249 21.75 -5.10 8.02
CA PRO A 249 21.06 -6.33 8.37
C PRO A 249 21.07 -6.54 9.90
N GLY A 250 19.89 -6.61 10.51
CA GLY A 250 19.72 -6.75 11.97
C GLY A 250 19.49 -5.45 12.75
N GLN A 251 19.56 -4.28 12.10
CA GLN A 251 19.07 -3.02 12.67
C GLN A 251 17.77 -2.61 11.97
N SER A 252 16.73 -2.32 12.75
CA SER A 252 15.46 -1.82 12.23
C SER A 252 15.18 -0.45 12.84
N GLY A 253 14.53 0.42 12.06
CA GLY A 253 13.93 1.64 12.60
C GLY A 253 12.99 1.30 13.74
N ARG A 254 12.83 2.24 14.67
CA ARG A 254 11.89 2.05 15.77
C ARG A 254 10.49 1.89 15.19
N THR A 255 9.90 0.73 15.44
CA THR A 255 8.50 0.45 15.10
C THR A 255 7.60 0.97 16.21
N VAL A 256 6.51 1.64 15.83
CA VAL A 256 5.47 2.11 16.75
C VAL A 256 4.14 1.47 16.37
N PHE A 257 3.66 0.58 17.24
CA PHE A 257 2.35 -0.06 17.10
C PHE A 257 1.23 0.94 17.40
N THR A 258 0.43 1.27 16.39
CA THR A 258 -0.52 2.37 16.49
C THR A 258 -1.77 2.22 15.65
N LYS A 259 -2.81 2.92 16.09
CA LYS A 259 -4.07 3.18 15.40
C LYS A 259 -3.94 4.35 14.44
N VAL A 260 -4.85 4.46 13.48
CA VAL A 260 -5.10 5.71 12.76
C VAL A 260 -5.75 6.71 13.72
N ARG A 261 -5.22 7.92 13.82
CA ARG A 261 -5.81 8.99 14.64
C ARG A 261 -7.25 9.27 14.22
N THR A 262 -8.09 9.60 15.20
CA THR A 262 -9.55 9.69 15.02
C THR A 262 -10.08 11.04 14.56
N ASP A 263 -9.23 12.05 14.43
CA ASP A 263 -9.58 13.45 14.12
C ASP A 263 -9.11 13.90 12.72
N LEU A 264 -8.76 12.97 11.84
CA LEU A 264 -8.42 13.28 10.45
C LEU A 264 -9.62 13.85 9.68
N LYS A 265 -9.33 14.82 8.80
CA LYS A 265 -10.32 15.47 7.94
C LYS A 265 -10.56 14.72 6.62
N VAL A 266 -9.63 13.82 6.28
CA VAL A 266 -9.60 13.05 5.03
C VAL A 266 -9.93 11.58 5.30
N PRO A 267 -10.53 10.86 4.32
CA PRO A 267 -10.72 9.42 4.45
C PRO A 267 -9.39 8.66 4.56
N VAL A 268 -9.36 7.66 5.44
CA VAL A 268 -8.30 6.66 5.52
C VAL A 268 -8.90 5.28 5.30
N PHE A 269 -8.37 4.56 4.32
CA PHE A 269 -8.83 3.22 3.98
C PHE A 269 -7.69 2.22 4.14
N MET A 270 -7.78 1.38 5.16
CA MET A 270 -6.80 0.36 5.47
C MET A 270 -7.23 -0.99 4.91
N MET A 271 -6.25 -1.78 4.45
CA MET A 271 -6.46 -3.15 4.00
C MET A 271 -5.38 -4.05 4.57
N ASN A 272 -5.78 -5.18 5.14
CA ASN A 272 -4.89 -6.13 5.81
C ASN A 272 -5.17 -7.56 5.36
N SER A 273 -4.12 -8.39 5.29
CA SER A 273 -4.23 -9.84 5.13
C SER A 273 -4.34 -10.53 6.50
N GLU A 274 -4.39 -11.87 6.57
CA GLU A 274 -4.29 -12.59 7.85
C GLU A 274 -2.99 -12.26 8.60
N THR A 275 -1.90 -11.99 7.88
CA THR A 275 -0.62 -11.64 8.51
C THR A 275 -0.77 -10.37 9.36
N GLU A 276 -1.33 -9.30 8.80
CA GLU A 276 -1.41 -8.02 9.50
C GLU A 276 -2.54 -7.97 10.51
N SER A 277 -3.71 -8.49 10.15
CA SER A 277 -4.89 -8.42 10.99
C SER A 277 -4.69 -9.09 12.34
N LEU A 278 -3.88 -10.16 12.41
CA LEU A 278 -3.55 -10.80 13.68
C LEU A 278 -2.68 -9.88 14.55
N HIS A 279 -1.71 -9.17 13.96
CA HIS A 279 -0.91 -8.18 14.68
C HIS A 279 -1.78 -7.03 15.22
N TYR A 280 -2.76 -6.56 14.44
CA TYR A 280 -3.73 -5.58 14.91
C TYR A 280 -4.56 -6.09 16.10
N ALA A 281 -5.01 -7.35 16.05
CA ALA A 281 -5.77 -7.96 17.13
C ALA A 281 -4.92 -8.14 18.41
N GLN A 282 -3.73 -8.73 18.27
CA GLN A 282 -2.81 -9.01 19.39
C GLN A 282 -2.30 -7.75 20.08
N ASN A 283 -2.14 -6.65 19.35
CA ASN A 283 -1.73 -5.35 19.91
C ASN A 283 -2.91 -4.46 20.33
N TYR A 284 -4.16 -4.97 20.30
CA TYR A 284 -5.38 -4.22 20.62
C TYR A 284 -5.56 -2.95 19.78
N LEU A 285 -5.12 -3.02 18.52
CA LEU A 285 -5.11 -1.92 17.56
C LEU A 285 -6.31 -1.88 16.62
N ARG A 286 -7.17 -2.91 16.54
CA ARG A 286 -8.39 -2.86 15.73
C ARG A 286 -9.26 -1.63 16.10
N GLN A 287 -9.83 -0.98 15.08
CA GLN A 287 -10.58 0.26 15.24
C GLN A 287 -11.97 0.17 14.61
N ARG A 288 -12.99 0.64 15.32
CA ARG A 288 -14.33 0.71 14.72
C ARG A 288 -14.31 1.60 13.47
N ASN A 289 -14.88 1.10 12.39
CA ASN A 289 -15.14 1.88 11.18
C ASN A 289 -15.93 3.17 11.49
N THR A 290 -15.60 4.27 10.79
CA THR A 290 -16.24 5.58 10.93
C THR A 290 -16.49 6.20 9.55
N HIS A 291 -17.10 7.39 9.52
CA HIS A 291 -17.29 8.18 8.30
C HIS A 291 -15.98 8.71 7.67
N LYS A 292 -14.81 8.50 8.31
CA LYS A 292 -13.46 8.83 7.77
C LYS A 292 -12.46 7.69 7.87
N PHE A 293 -12.83 6.55 8.42
CA PHE A 293 -11.94 5.40 8.58
C PHE A 293 -12.64 4.11 8.19
N ARG A 294 -12.03 3.38 7.27
CA ARG A 294 -12.47 2.04 6.86
C ARG A 294 -11.31 1.08 6.95
N GLU A 295 -11.57 -0.12 7.47
CA GLU A 295 -10.62 -1.23 7.44
C GLU A 295 -11.28 -2.46 6.81
N TRP A 296 -10.55 -3.08 5.89
CA TRP A 296 -10.91 -4.37 5.29
C TRP A 296 -9.85 -5.42 5.61
N GLU A 297 -10.32 -6.61 5.96
CA GLU A 297 -9.49 -7.77 6.30
C GLU A 297 -9.77 -8.89 5.28
N VAL A 298 -8.77 -9.31 4.50
CA VAL A 298 -8.93 -10.34 3.46
C VAL A 298 -8.55 -11.71 4.03
N THR A 299 -9.57 -12.54 4.24
CA THR A 299 -9.42 -13.88 4.83
C THR A 299 -8.63 -14.81 3.93
N GLY A 300 -7.72 -15.62 4.51
CA GLY A 300 -6.86 -16.56 3.80
C GLY A 300 -5.66 -15.93 3.07
N ALA A 301 -5.67 -14.63 2.82
CA ALA A 301 -4.55 -13.92 2.21
C ALA A 301 -3.35 -13.83 3.16
N SER A 302 -2.15 -13.91 2.62
CA SER A 302 -0.89 -13.62 3.31
C SER A 302 -0.28 -12.31 2.82
N HIS A 303 0.71 -11.80 3.55
CA HIS A 303 1.45 -10.59 3.20
C HIS A 303 2.06 -10.68 1.79
N ALA A 304 2.82 -11.74 1.50
CA ALA A 304 3.48 -12.01 0.23
C ALA A 304 2.89 -13.29 -0.43
N ASN A 305 1.64 -13.19 -0.89
CA ASN A 305 0.93 -14.29 -1.53
C ASN A 305 1.42 -14.54 -2.97
N LEU A 306 1.04 -15.69 -3.54
CA LEU A 306 1.46 -16.08 -4.89
C LEU A 306 1.05 -15.07 -5.97
N GLY A 307 -0.12 -14.45 -5.84
CA GLY A 307 -0.61 -13.45 -6.79
C GLY A 307 0.29 -12.21 -6.85
N ASP A 308 0.70 -11.70 -5.69
CA ASP A 308 1.64 -10.57 -5.59
C ASP A 308 3.01 -10.91 -6.17
N LEU A 309 3.52 -12.11 -5.89
CA LEU A 309 4.79 -12.58 -6.46
C LEU A 309 4.74 -12.70 -7.99
N ILE A 310 3.62 -13.20 -8.54
CA ILE A 310 3.41 -13.26 -10.00
C ILE A 310 3.30 -11.85 -10.59
N TRP A 311 2.64 -10.92 -9.90
CA TRP A 311 2.53 -9.52 -10.34
C TRP A 311 3.91 -8.85 -10.47
N LEU A 312 4.80 -9.08 -9.51
CA LEU A 312 6.13 -8.47 -9.48
C LEU A 312 7.13 -9.13 -10.46
N ALA A 313 6.91 -10.37 -10.86
CA ALA A 313 7.89 -11.15 -11.62
C ALA A 313 8.30 -10.52 -12.98
N PRO A 314 7.37 -10.05 -13.83
CA PRO A 314 7.73 -9.50 -15.13
C PRO A 314 8.59 -8.24 -15.03
N GLN A 315 8.32 -7.37 -14.04
CA GLN A 315 9.11 -6.16 -13.82
C GLN A 315 10.53 -6.52 -13.39
N ARG A 316 10.68 -7.46 -12.44
CA ARG A 316 12.01 -7.94 -11.99
C ARG A 316 12.82 -8.56 -13.12
N GLU A 317 12.17 -9.29 -14.02
CA GLU A 317 12.82 -9.88 -15.20
C GLU A 317 13.36 -8.78 -16.13
N VAL A 318 12.54 -7.77 -16.45
CA VAL A 318 12.93 -6.63 -17.30
C VAL A 318 14.09 -5.85 -16.67
N ASP A 319 14.03 -5.61 -15.36
CA ASP A 319 15.07 -4.90 -14.62
C ASP A 319 16.33 -5.77 -14.39
N GLY A 320 16.32 -7.07 -14.72
CA GLY A 320 17.45 -7.97 -14.49
C GLY A 320 17.80 -8.14 -13.01
N MET A 321 16.80 -8.02 -12.12
CA MET A 321 16.99 -8.19 -10.68
C MET A 321 17.06 -9.68 -10.31
N PRO A 322 18.00 -10.08 -9.43
CA PRO A 322 18.23 -11.48 -9.15
C PRO A 322 17.07 -12.14 -8.39
N GLY A 323 16.81 -13.39 -8.75
CA GLY A 323 16.11 -14.38 -7.92
C GLY A 323 15.01 -15.10 -8.70
N PRO A 324 14.99 -16.45 -8.75
CA PRO A 324 13.74 -17.14 -9.02
C PRO A 324 12.69 -16.65 -8.02
N LEU A 325 11.41 -16.70 -8.38
CA LEU A 325 10.37 -16.63 -7.34
C LEU A 325 10.78 -17.62 -6.24
N PRO A 326 10.73 -17.21 -4.95
CA PRO A 326 11.04 -18.13 -3.85
C PRO A 326 10.19 -19.39 -4.03
N ASP A 327 10.68 -20.54 -3.55
CA ASP A 327 9.96 -21.80 -3.67
C ASP A 327 8.47 -21.60 -3.35
N THR A 328 7.64 -21.62 -4.40
CA THR A 328 6.22 -21.32 -4.30
C THR A 328 5.42 -22.52 -3.83
N THR A 329 6.10 -23.63 -3.52
CA THR A 329 5.47 -24.86 -3.09
C THR A 329 4.70 -24.59 -1.79
N ASN A 330 3.38 -24.62 -1.90
CA ASN A 330 2.41 -24.36 -0.85
C ASN A 330 2.26 -22.91 -0.37
N ILE A 331 2.75 -21.86 -1.06
CA ILE A 331 2.47 -20.46 -0.69
C ILE A 331 0.94 -20.18 -0.71
N SER A 332 0.45 -19.23 0.10
CA SER A 332 -0.97 -18.82 0.04
C SER A 332 -1.32 -18.32 -1.36
N THR A 333 -2.40 -18.86 -1.94
CA THR A 333 -2.88 -18.45 -3.27
C THR A 333 -4.01 -17.43 -3.21
N VAL A 334 -4.40 -16.95 -2.03
CA VAL A 334 -5.45 -15.95 -1.88
C VAL A 334 -4.84 -14.56 -2.10
N ASN A 335 -5.22 -13.91 -3.20
CA ASN A 335 -4.66 -12.62 -3.59
C ASN A 335 -5.47 -11.45 -3.02
N TRP A 336 -4.85 -10.60 -2.21
CA TRP A 336 -5.47 -9.37 -1.69
C TRP A 336 -5.47 -8.20 -2.69
N GLN A 337 -4.66 -8.24 -3.76
CA GLN A 337 -4.53 -7.12 -4.71
C GLN A 337 -5.85 -6.71 -5.38
N PRO A 338 -6.73 -7.62 -5.84
CA PRO A 338 -8.01 -7.22 -6.42
C PRO A 338 -8.89 -6.41 -5.45
N THR A 339 -8.76 -6.66 -4.15
CA THR A 339 -9.42 -5.90 -3.09
C THR A 339 -8.81 -4.51 -2.95
N LEU A 340 -7.48 -4.36 -3.03
CA LEU A 340 -6.82 -3.06 -3.07
C LEU A 340 -7.26 -2.22 -4.26
N ASP A 341 -7.39 -2.85 -5.43
CA ASP A 341 -7.85 -2.17 -6.65
C ASP A 341 -9.29 -1.63 -6.51
N ALA A 342 -10.16 -2.41 -5.87
CA ALA A 342 -11.51 -1.96 -5.54
C ALA A 342 -11.51 -0.79 -4.53
N ILE A 343 -10.58 -0.78 -3.56
CA ILE A 343 -10.44 0.32 -2.59
C ILE A 343 -10.20 1.66 -3.30
N TYR A 344 -9.45 1.70 -4.40
CA TYR A 344 -9.25 2.96 -5.15
C TYR A 344 -10.58 3.56 -5.64
N ARG A 345 -11.52 2.74 -6.09
CA ARG A 345 -12.88 3.20 -6.45
C ARG A 345 -13.63 3.75 -5.25
N HIS A 346 -13.57 3.03 -4.13
CA HIS A 346 -14.23 3.46 -2.90
C HIS A 346 -13.69 4.79 -2.40
N VAL A 347 -12.37 4.95 -2.34
CA VAL A 347 -11.72 6.18 -1.90
C VAL A 347 -12.04 7.34 -2.83
N SER A 348 -11.98 7.14 -4.14
CA SER A 348 -12.36 8.15 -5.13
C SER A 348 -13.80 8.64 -4.91
N LEU A 349 -14.76 7.72 -4.74
CA LEU A 349 -16.16 8.07 -4.44
C LEU A 349 -16.29 8.77 -3.09
N TRP A 350 -15.58 8.30 -2.06
CA TRP A 350 -15.69 8.79 -0.70
C TRP A 350 -15.17 10.22 -0.53
N ILE A 351 -14.13 10.60 -1.28
CA ILE A 351 -13.63 11.98 -1.29
C ILE A 351 -14.63 12.92 -1.99
N ARG A 352 -15.29 12.43 -3.05
CA ARG A 352 -16.19 13.20 -3.92
C ARG A 352 -17.58 13.39 -3.34
N ASP A 353 -18.08 12.37 -2.65
CA ASP A 353 -19.41 12.34 -2.08
C ASP A 353 -19.33 12.12 -0.56
N PRO A 354 -19.58 13.16 0.26
CA PRO A 354 -19.54 13.03 1.71
C PRO A 354 -20.66 12.15 2.28
N THR A 355 -21.67 11.78 1.47
CA THR A 355 -22.74 10.84 1.84
C THR A 355 -22.41 9.40 1.49
N TYR A 356 -21.38 9.18 0.67
CA TYR A 356 -20.92 7.86 0.33
C TYR A 356 -20.28 7.18 1.53
N ASP A 357 -20.73 5.96 1.83
CA ASP A 357 -20.15 5.11 2.87
C ASP A 357 -19.62 3.81 2.26
N PRO A 358 -18.30 3.55 2.28
CA PRO A 358 -17.76 2.30 1.75
C PRO A 358 -18.31 1.07 2.49
N PRO A 359 -18.46 -0.09 1.80
CA PRO A 359 -18.95 -1.32 2.40
C PRO A 359 -18.17 -1.75 3.63
N THR A 360 -18.87 -2.41 4.55
CA THR A 360 -18.33 -2.86 5.84
C THR A 360 -18.40 -4.38 5.91
N PHE A 361 -17.36 -5.02 6.43
CA PHE A 361 -17.32 -6.46 6.63
C PHE A 361 -16.99 -6.79 8.09
N PRO A 362 -17.42 -7.96 8.60
CA PRO A 362 -16.98 -8.45 9.89
C PRO A 362 -15.46 -8.59 9.92
N TYR A 363 -14.85 -8.29 11.06
CA TYR A 363 -13.47 -8.66 11.32
C TYR A 363 -13.30 -10.18 11.32
N MET A 364 -12.09 -10.64 10.99
CA MET A 364 -11.68 -12.01 11.21
C MET A 364 -11.75 -12.35 12.70
N GLU A 365 -12.38 -13.47 13.01
CA GLU A 365 -12.62 -13.94 14.37
C GLU A 365 -11.30 -14.37 15.02
N VAL A 366 -11.07 -13.89 16.25
CA VAL A 366 -9.90 -14.26 17.06
C VAL A 366 -10.36 -14.73 18.43
N ALA A 367 -9.62 -15.67 19.01
CA ALA A 367 -9.83 -16.15 20.36
C ALA A 367 -8.50 -16.33 21.08
N THR A 368 -8.51 -16.08 22.39
CA THR A 368 -7.35 -16.34 23.25
C THR A 368 -7.41 -17.77 23.74
N ASN A 369 -6.37 -18.56 23.45
CA ASN A 369 -6.27 -19.95 23.91
C ASN A 369 -5.95 -20.02 25.42
N SER A 370 -5.95 -21.24 25.97
CA SER A 370 -5.68 -21.48 27.40
C SER A 370 -4.28 -21.05 27.85
N SER A 371 -3.33 -20.88 26.93
CA SER A 371 -1.99 -20.36 27.18
C SER A 371 -1.90 -18.83 27.08
N GLY A 372 -3.02 -18.13 26.86
CA GLY A 372 -3.06 -16.67 26.77
C GLY A 372 -2.67 -16.11 25.39
N VAL A 373 -2.46 -16.96 24.39
CA VAL A 373 -2.09 -16.54 23.03
C VAL A 373 -3.36 -16.33 22.21
N MET A 374 -3.52 -15.14 21.63
CA MET A 374 -4.60 -14.81 20.71
C MET A 374 -4.26 -15.30 19.30
N ASP A 375 -5.16 -16.09 18.72
CA ASP A 375 -5.04 -16.64 17.37
C ASP A 375 -6.42 -16.64 16.68
N TYR A 376 -6.45 -16.94 15.39
CA TYR A 376 -7.66 -17.00 14.59
C TYR A 376 -8.57 -18.16 14.97
N VAL A 377 -9.88 -17.91 14.96
CA VAL A 377 -10.89 -18.97 14.97
C VAL A 377 -11.06 -19.48 13.55
N ARG A 378 -10.68 -20.74 13.33
CA ARG A 378 -10.73 -21.40 12.03
C ARG A 378 -11.94 -22.33 11.89
N ASP A 379 -12.41 -22.52 10.66
CA ASP A 379 -13.42 -23.52 10.32
C ASP A 379 -12.81 -24.93 10.15
N ALA A 380 -13.64 -25.91 9.80
CA ALA A 380 -13.21 -27.31 9.64
C ALA A 380 -12.20 -27.51 8.49
N ASP A 381 -12.09 -26.54 7.60
CA ASP A 381 -11.19 -26.55 6.44
C ASP A 381 -9.89 -25.79 6.72
N GLY A 382 -9.73 -25.26 7.94
CA GLY A 382 -8.56 -24.50 8.36
C GLY A 382 -8.59 -23.03 7.92
N ASN A 383 -9.70 -22.56 7.33
CA ASN A 383 -9.84 -21.16 6.93
C ASN A 383 -10.30 -20.31 8.11
N THR A 384 -9.79 -19.10 8.24
CA THR A 384 -10.25 -18.16 9.27
C THR A 384 -11.72 -17.78 9.04
N LYS A 385 -12.48 -17.61 10.13
CA LYS A 385 -13.87 -17.13 10.10
C LYS A 385 -13.91 -15.60 10.08
N GLY A 386 -14.96 -15.04 9.46
CA GLY A 386 -15.09 -13.60 9.27
C GLY A 386 -14.24 -13.07 8.10
N GLY A 387 -14.03 -11.76 8.07
CA GLY A 387 -13.32 -11.04 7.00
C GLY A 387 -14.06 -11.08 5.65
N ILE A 388 -13.40 -10.51 4.65
CA ILE A 388 -13.83 -10.60 3.25
C ILE A 388 -13.48 -12.00 2.73
N ARG A 389 -14.48 -12.67 2.16
CA ARG A 389 -14.34 -14.02 1.59
C ARG A 389 -14.39 -13.94 0.07
N LEU A 390 -13.23 -13.83 -0.55
CA LEU A 390 -13.07 -13.91 -2.01
C LEU A 390 -13.42 -15.31 -2.53
N PRO A 391 -13.55 -15.53 -3.87
CA PRO A 391 -13.92 -16.83 -4.43
C PRO A 391 -13.10 -18.02 -3.95
N GLU A 392 -11.82 -17.83 -3.61
CA GLU A 392 -10.95 -18.83 -2.99
C GLU A 392 -11.54 -19.37 -1.68
N LEU A 393 -12.20 -18.52 -0.89
CA LEU A 393 -12.78 -18.85 0.43
C LEU A 393 -14.28 -19.16 0.37
N ALA A 394 -14.97 -18.70 -0.67
CA ALA A 394 -16.39 -18.98 -0.91
C ALA A 394 -16.61 -20.31 -1.64
N VAL A 395 -15.65 -20.72 -2.49
CA VAL A 395 -15.66 -21.97 -3.25
C VAL A 395 -14.29 -22.66 -3.08
N PRO A 396 -13.97 -23.10 -1.85
CA PRO A 396 -12.62 -23.55 -1.51
C PRO A 396 -12.26 -24.89 -2.16
N VAL A 397 -11.07 -24.93 -2.76
CA VAL A 397 -10.40 -26.14 -3.22
C VAL A 397 -9.22 -26.53 -2.32
N ALA A 398 -8.96 -25.70 -1.31
CA ALA A 398 -7.88 -25.83 -0.33
C ALA A 398 -8.26 -25.10 0.97
N GLY A 399 -7.54 -25.41 2.05
CA GLY A 399 -7.48 -24.56 3.23
C GLY A 399 -6.36 -23.53 3.07
N TYR A 400 -6.58 -22.30 3.50
CA TYR A 400 -5.63 -21.19 3.39
C TYR A 400 -5.29 -20.64 4.78
N ASN A 401 -3.99 -20.50 5.04
CA ASN A 401 -3.49 -19.94 6.28
C ASN A 401 -2.46 -18.86 5.96
N GLY A 402 -2.82 -17.60 6.15
CA GLY A 402 -1.95 -16.48 5.78
C GLY A 402 -0.87 -16.14 6.81
N ILE A 403 -0.81 -16.84 7.96
CA ILE A 403 0.18 -16.57 9.03
C ILE A 403 1.23 -17.67 9.20
N ASN A 404 1.21 -18.70 8.34
CA ASN A 404 2.22 -19.76 8.34
C ASN A 404 3.32 -19.50 7.29
N ASN A 405 4.50 -20.09 7.44
CA ASN A 405 5.64 -19.92 6.51
C ASN A 405 6.07 -18.45 6.33
N GLY A 406 6.29 -17.75 7.46
CA GLY A 406 6.71 -16.35 7.47
C GLY A 406 5.63 -15.43 6.87
N LEU A 407 6.02 -14.62 5.89
CA LEU A 407 5.12 -13.67 5.22
C LEU A 407 4.31 -14.30 4.06
N SER A 408 4.65 -15.52 3.65
CA SER A 408 4.10 -16.11 2.42
C SER A 408 2.80 -16.87 2.63
N GLY A 409 2.48 -17.29 3.85
CA GLY A 409 1.31 -18.12 4.12
C GLY A 409 1.46 -19.54 3.55
N ASN A 410 0.43 -20.35 3.80
CA ASN A 410 0.29 -21.70 3.27
C ASN A 410 -1.06 -21.95 2.59
N THR A 411 -1.02 -22.76 1.54
CA THR A 411 -2.17 -23.41 0.92
C THR A 411 -2.11 -24.92 1.20
N TYR A 412 -3.24 -25.50 1.61
CA TYR A 412 -3.41 -26.92 1.90
C TYR A 412 -4.46 -27.51 0.96
N PRO A 413 -4.07 -28.04 -0.22
CA PRO A 413 -5.00 -28.60 -1.18
C PRO A 413 -5.91 -29.67 -0.56
N PHE A 414 -7.20 -29.64 -0.93
CA PHE A 414 -8.12 -30.70 -0.54
C PHE A 414 -7.81 -31.99 -1.30
N SER A 415 -8.16 -33.14 -0.69
CA SER A 415 -8.06 -34.42 -1.37
C SER A 415 -9.06 -34.52 -2.53
N ASP A 416 -8.73 -35.32 -3.54
CA ASP A 416 -9.62 -35.61 -4.66
C ASP A 416 -11.00 -36.08 -4.19
N VAL A 417 -11.06 -36.89 -3.12
CA VAL A 417 -12.31 -37.37 -2.52
C VAL A 417 -13.17 -36.20 -2.03
N LYS A 418 -12.55 -35.23 -1.34
CA LYS A 418 -13.26 -34.04 -0.85
C LYS A 418 -13.68 -33.13 -2.00
N LEU A 419 -12.82 -32.93 -3.01
CA LEU A 419 -13.16 -32.14 -4.20
C LEU A 419 -14.32 -32.77 -4.98
N ASN A 420 -14.32 -34.09 -5.19
CA ASN A 420 -15.42 -34.80 -5.83
C ASN A 420 -16.73 -34.72 -5.02
N ALA A 421 -16.66 -34.69 -3.69
CA ALA A 421 -17.84 -34.52 -2.84
C ALA A 421 -18.40 -33.08 -2.87
N LEU A 422 -17.53 -32.07 -2.91
CA LEU A 422 -17.91 -30.65 -2.95
C LEU A 422 -18.37 -30.20 -4.34
N TYR A 423 -17.76 -30.76 -5.38
CA TYR A 423 -17.93 -30.41 -6.77
C TYR A 423 -18.09 -31.68 -7.62
N PRO A 424 -19.28 -32.30 -7.65
CA PRO A 424 -19.52 -33.53 -8.42
C PRO A 424 -19.18 -33.45 -9.92
N THR A 425 -19.22 -32.25 -10.50
CA THR A 425 -18.84 -32.02 -11.91
C THR A 425 -18.01 -30.75 -12.06
N HIS A 426 -17.19 -30.71 -13.10
CA HIS A 426 -16.40 -29.53 -13.44
C HIS A 426 -17.30 -28.31 -13.77
N GLN A 427 -18.41 -28.54 -14.47
CA GLN A 427 -19.38 -27.49 -14.78
C GLN A 427 -19.98 -26.87 -13.50
N GLU A 428 -20.23 -27.69 -12.47
CA GLU A 428 -20.73 -27.19 -11.18
C GLU A 428 -19.67 -26.37 -10.44
N TYR A 429 -18.40 -26.79 -10.44
CA TYR A 429 -17.30 -26.01 -9.89
C TYR A 429 -17.21 -24.63 -10.55
N VAL A 430 -17.16 -24.59 -11.89
CA VAL A 430 -17.09 -23.34 -12.66
C VAL A 430 -18.30 -22.43 -12.36
N ALA A 431 -19.50 -23.00 -12.31
CA ALA A 431 -20.72 -22.25 -12.00
C ALA A 431 -20.67 -21.64 -10.59
N LYS A 432 -20.18 -22.39 -9.59
CA LYS A 432 -20.00 -21.88 -8.22
C LYS A 432 -18.96 -20.77 -8.16
N VAL A 433 -17.78 -20.94 -8.79
CA VAL A 433 -16.75 -19.89 -8.81
C VAL A 433 -17.27 -18.61 -9.48
N LYS A 434 -17.95 -18.75 -10.62
CA LYS A 434 -18.55 -17.60 -11.32
C LYS A 434 -19.57 -16.89 -10.43
N ALA A 435 -20.45 -17.62 -9.75
CA ALA A 435 -21.42 -17.04 -8.82
C ALA A 435 -20.74 -16.30 -7.66
N ALA A 436 -19.70 -16.89 -7.06
CA ALA A 436 -18.92 -16.26 -6.00
C ALA A 436 -18.20 -14.99 -6.49
N ALA A 437 -17.62 -15.01 -7.69
CA ALA A 437 -16.98 -13.83 -8.27
C ALA A 437 -17.99 -12.69 -8.52
N TYR A 438 -19.20 -12.98 -9.01
CA TYR A 438 -20.25 -11.97 -9.12
C TYR A 438 -20.74 -11.48 -7.76
N ALA A 439 -20.77 -12.33 -6.73
CA ALA A 439 -21.08 -11.90 -5.37
C ALA A 439 -20.03 -10.90 -4.85
N SER A 440 -18.73 -11.21 -5.01
CA SER A 440 -17.65 -10.29 -4.65
C SER A 440 -17.70 -8.96 -5.43
N LEU A 441 -18.08 -9.00 -6.72
CA LEU A 441 -18.30 -7.78 -7.51
C LEU A 441 -19.49 -6.96 -6.98
N HIS A 442 -20.60 -7.63 -6.63
CA HIS A 442 -21.79 -6.98 -6.07
C HIS A 442 -21.51 -6.37 -4.69
N GLU A 443 -20.71 -7.04 -3.86
CA GLU A 443 -20.18 -6.54 -2.60
C GLU A 443 -19.12 -5.43 -2.76
N LYS A 444 -18.70 -5.18 -4.01
CA LYS A 444 -17.72 -4.18 -4.43
C LYS A 444 -16.32 -4.40 -3.86
N VAL A 445 -15.96 -5.65 -3.55
CA VAL A 445 -14.61 -6.00 -3.07
C VAL A 445 -13.66 -6.41 -4.18
N ILE A 446 -14.15 -6.51 -5.43
CA ILE A 446 -13.33 -6.70 -6.63
C ILE A 446 -13.91 -5.89 -7.80
N LEU A 447 -13.13 -5.74 -8.87
CA LEU A 447 -13.56 -5.09 -10.12
C LEU A 447 -13.97 -6.10 -11.20
N GLU A 448 -14.61 -5.63 -12.26
CA GLU A 448 -15.21 -6.49 -13.29
C GLU A 448 -14.18 -7.37 -14.00
N TYR A 449 -12.98 -6.86 -14.28
CA TYR A 449 -11.92 -7.67 -14.91
C TYR A 449 -11.58 -8.91 -14.08
N GLN A 450 -11.67 -8.81 -12.74
CA GLN A 450 -11.32 -9.91 -11.86
C GLN A 450 -12.37 -11.03 -11.90
N VAL A 451 -13.64 -10.70 -12.18
CA VAL A 451 -14.67 -11.74 -12.44
C VAL A 451 -14.30 -12.60 -13.63
N LYS A 452 -13.75 -11.98 -14.69
CA LYS A 452 -13.28 -12.68 -15.90
C LYS A 452 -12.08 -13.56 -15.57
N ASN A 453 -11.14 -13.06 -14.77
CA ASN A 453 -9.97 -13.83 -14.33
C ASN A 453 -10.36 -15.06 -13.50
N TYR A 454 -11.24 -14.91 -12.52
CA TYR A 454 -11.75 -16.04 -11.73
C TYR A 454 -12.47 -17.08 -12.58
N THR A 455 -13.32 -16.63 -13.51
CA THR A 455 -14.05 -17.54 -14.41
C THR A 455 -13.09 -18.34 -15.28
N ARG A 456 -12.12 -17.66 -15.92
CA ARG A 456 -11.12 -18.32 -16.78
C ARG A 456 -10.24 -19.28 -16.01
N ALA A 457 -9.80 -18.91 -14.81
CA ALA A 457 -9.01 -19.80 -13.94
C ALA A 457 -9.80 -21.06 -13.58
N ALA A 458 -11.10 -20.92 -13.28
CA ALA A 458 -11.95 -22.06 -12.98
C ALA A 458 -12.17 -22.98 -14.19
N GLU A 459 -12.38 -22.43 -15.39
CA GLU A 459 -12.60 -23.19 -16.64
C GLU A 459 -11.43 -24.08 -17.05
N VAL A 460 -10.21 -23.75 -16.61
CA VAL A 460 -8.99 -24.55 -16.91
C VAL A 460 -8.51 -25.38 -15.73
N ALA A 461 -9.18 -25.29 -14.57
CA ALA A 461 -8.79 -26.01 -13.37
C ALA A 461 -9.20 -27.49 -13.44
N ASN A 462 -8.36 -28.38 -12.90
CA ASN A 462 -8.68 -29.80 -12.76
C ASN A 462 -9.52 -30.06 -11.50
N VAL A 463 -10.76 -29.54 -11.45
CA VAL A 463 -11.67 -29.65 -10.30
C VAL A 463 -13.08 -30.08 -10.77
N PRO A 464 -13.64 -31.20 -10.24
CA PRO A 464 -12.91 -32.20 -9.47
C PRO A 464 -11.86 -32.89 -10.38
N PRO A 465 -10.77 -33.41 -9.82
CA PRO A 465 -9.81 -34.19 -10.58
C PRO A 465 -10.49 -35.39 -11.24
N GLN A 466 -10.22 -35.62 -12.53
CA GLN A 466 -10.70 -36.82 -13.20
C GLN A 466 -10.08 -38.05 -12.55
N CYS A 467 -10.88 -39.08 -12.27
CA CYS A 467 -10.37 -40.36 -11.80
C CYS A 467 -9.39 -40.91 -12.83
N THR A 468 -8.10 -40.93 -12.52
CA THR A 468 -7.16 -41.78 -13.25
C THR A 468 -7.53 -43.21 -12.91
N SER A 469 -8.09 -43.94 -13.88
CA SER A 469 -8.28 -45.38 -13.78
C SER A 469 -6.90 -46.01 -13.56
N SER A 470 -6.62 -46.42 -12.33
CA SER A 470 -5.43 -47.19 -11.95
C SER A 470 -5.51 -48.62 -12.45
#